data_AF-A0A8T6DA48-F1
#
_entry.id   AF-A0A8T6DA48-F1
#
_cell.length_a   1.000
_cell.length_b   1.000
_cell.length_c   1.000
_cell.angle_alpha   90.00
_cell.angle_beta   90.00
_cell.angle_gamma   90.00
#
_symmetry.space_group_name_H-M   'P 1'
#
loop_
_entity.id
_entity.type
_entity.pdbx_description
1 polymer ?
#
loop_
_entity_poly.entity_id
_entity_poly.type
_entity_poly.pdbx_seq_one_letter_code
_entity_poly.pdbx_strand_id
1 'polypeptide(L)'
;MGVRIPEHVLAGVDRFAREQDLTRSMAIAVLVERALSESGVALDESPPPANAASSGGQDTASGQRAQQWGIRTARKIAAVLEAEKALDQPMANEYMLDGKRVAIKCAKPATSQCGLTNTMRDRVDYIICASQTAGGAFNLYRITPAQWEQHAKEPPKHNRNYGSLTHLSRSVYRRIGEDLGEVEIED
;
A
#
# COMPACT_ATOMS: atom_id res chain seq x y z
N MET A 1 13.09 21.68 -6.73
CA MET A 1 13.11 22.86 -5.84
C MET A 1 13.17 22.38 -4.41
N GLY A 2 14.14 22.86 -3.61
CA GLY A 2 14.17 22.60 -2.17
C GLY A 2 13.38 23.68 -1.42
N VAL A 3 12.53 23.28 -0.48
CA VAL A 3 11.81 24.21 0.40
C VAL A 3 12.73 24.54 1.58
N ARG A 4 12.95 25.82 1.84
CA ARG A 4 13.74 26.26 3.00
C ARG A 4 12.82 26.31 4.22
N ILE A 5 13.01 25.37 5.14
CA ILE A 5 12.22 25.29 6.37
C ILE A 5 13.00 26.02 7.48
N PRO A 6 12.37 26.95 8.22
CA PRO A 6 13.02 27.60 9.36
C PRO A 6 13.50 26.59 10.41
N GLU A 7 14.66 26.85 11.03
CA GLU A 7 15.32 25.92 11.95
C GLU A 7 14.44 25.56 13.17
N HIS A 8 13.67 26.51 13.70
CA HIS A 8 12.75 26.26 14.81
C HIS A 8 11.59 25.34 14.43
N VAL A 9 11.12 25.39 13.17
CA VAL A 9 10.10 24.46 12.65
C VAL A 9 10.70 23.06 12.50
N LEU A 10 11.93 22.96 11.97
CA LEU A 10 12.65 21.68 11.88
C LEU A 10 12.87 21.04 13.26
N ALA A 11 13.21 21.82 14.28
CA ALA A 11 13.34 21.32 15.65
C ALA A 11 12.02 20.77 16.20
N GLY A 12 10.88 21.40 15.87
CA GLY A 12 9.55 20.89 16.21
C GLY A 12 9.22 19.58 15.49
N VAL A 13 9.52 19.49 14.19
CA VAL A 13 9.38 18.27 13.38
C VAL A 13 10.23 17.14 13.96
N ASP A 14 11.47 17.40 14.35
CA ASP A 14 12.37 16.38 14.91
C ASP A 14 11.95 15.86 16.27
N ARG A 15 11.28 16.72 17.05
CA ARG A 15 10.69 16.31 18.32
C ARG A 15 9.50 15.39 18.07
N PHE A 16 8.57 15.82 17.21
CA PHE A 16 7.41 15.01 16.81
C PHE A 16 7.84 13.68 16.19
N ALA A 17 8.88 13.69 15.35
CA ALA A 17 9.44 12.49 14.75
C ALA A 17 9.89 11.48 15.82
N ARG A 18 10.63 11.94 16.84
CA ARG A 18 11.10 11.07 17.93
C ARG A 18 9.95 10.56 18.80
N GLU A 19 8.99 11.41 19.13
CA GLU A 19 7.83 11.03 19.96
C GLU A 19 6.94 9.99 19.29
N GLN A 20 6.90 9.98 17.95
CA GLN A 20 6.06 9.08 17.17
C GLN A 20 6.84 7.92 16.52
N ASP A 21 8.14 7.79 16.82
CA ASP A 21 9.06 6.84 16.19
C ASP A 21 9.03 6.89 14.65
N LEU A 22 9.03 8.11 14.12
CA LEU A 22 8.98 8.41 12.69
C LEU A 22 10.32 8.96 12.20
N THR A 23 10.57 8.79 10.90
CA THR A 23 11.63 9.57 10.24
C THR A 23 11.22 11.04 10.10
N ARG A 24 12.18 11.97 10.03
CA ARG A 24 11.91 13.41 9.84
C ARG A 24 10.98 13.69 8.66
N SER A 25 11.17 13.00 7.55
CA SER A 25 10.33 13.11 6.34
C SER A 25 8.88 12.68 6.61
N MET A 26 8.67 11.62 7.40
CA MET A 26 7.34 11.15 7.79
C MET A 26 6.65 12.11 8.75
N ALA A 27 7.39 12.65 9.72
CA ALA A 27 6.91 13.69 10.61
C ALA A 27 6.42 14.93 9.84
N ILE A 28 7.18 15.38 8.82
CA ILE A 28 6.76 16.50 7.95
C ILE A 28 5.46 16.16 7.23
N ALA A 29 5.35 14.98 6.63
CA ALA A 29 4.15 14.58 5.89
C ALA A 29 2.90 14.57 6.80
N VAL A 30 3.00 13.94 7.98
CA VAL A 30 1.89 13.87 8.95
C VAL A 30 1.47 15.26 9.43
N LEU A 31 2.44 16.13 9.72
CA LEU A 31 2.15 17.49 10.17
C LEU A 31 1.50 18.34 9.08
N VAL A 32 1.94 18.19 7.82
CA VAL A 32 1.33 18.89 6.67
C VAL A 32 -0.08 18.38 6.40
N GLU A 33 -0.32 17.07 6.44
CA GLU A 33 -1.66 16.50 6.27
C GLU A 33 -2.63 16.97 7.36
N ARG A 34 -2.19 16.99 8.63
CA ARG A 34 -2.98 17.53 9.75
C ARG A 34 -3.30 19.01 9.54
N ALA A 35 -2.29 19.82 9.20
CA ALA A 35 -2.49 21.25 8.97
C ALA A 35 -3.44 21.54 7.80
N LEU A 36 -3.38 20.76 6.72
CA LEU A 36 -4.27 20.91 5.56
C LEU A 36 -5.71 20.47 5.89
N SER A 37 -5.86 19.40 6.67
CA SER A 37 -7.16 18.91 7.16
C SER A 37 -7.82 19.93 8.09
N GLU A 38 -7.04 20.51 9.00
CA GLU A 38 -7.49 21.58 9.92
C GLU A 38 -7.83 22.88 9.17
N SER A 39 -7.19 23.13 8.03
CA SER A 39 -7.44 24.30 7.18
C SER A 39 -8.58 24.11 6.18
N GLY A 40 -9.23 22.93 6.16
CA GLY A 40 -10.29 22.60 5.20
C GLY A 40 -9.83 22.53 3.74
N VAL A 41 -8.51 22.41 3.50
CA VAL A 41 -7.95 22.29 2.16
C VAL A 41 -8.04 20.83 1.74
N ALA A 42 -8.99 20.52 0.87
CA ALA A 42 -9.08 19.21 0.23
C ALA A 42 -7.81 18.96 -0.59
N LEU A 43 -7.06 17.92 -0.25
CA LEU A 43 -5.97 17.45 -1.08
C LEU A 43 -6.57 16.83 -2.35
N ASP A 44 -6.30 17.44 -3.51
CA ASP A 44 -6.63 16.84 -4.80
C ASP A 44 -5.86 15.52 -4.95
N GLU A 45 -6.58 14.40 -4.88
CA GLU A 45 -6.03 13.04 -4.96
C GLU A 45 -5.67 12.60 -6.39
N SER A 46 -5.76 13.49 -7.38
CA SER A 46 -5.44 13.18 -8.78
C SER A 46 -3.95 12.85 -8.97
N PRO A 47 -3.57 11.65 -9.42
CA PRO A 47 -2.19 11.37 -9.81
C PRO A 47 -1.87 12.07 -11.15
N PRO A 48 -0.61 12.48 -11.37
CA PRO A 48 -0.20 13.00 -12.67
C PRO A 48 -0.33 11.93 -13.77
N PRO A 49 -0.54 12.33 -15.03
CA PRO A 49 -0.71 11.40 -16.14
C PRO A 49 0.49 10.46 -16.28
N ALA A 50 0.19 9.19 -16.49
CA ALA A 50 1.16 8.16 -16.79
C ALA A 50 1.75 8.40 -18.18
N ASN A 51 2.81 9.21 -18.26
CA ASN A 51 3.85 9.15 -19.28
C ASN A 51 4.92 10.21 -18.98
N ALA A 52 5.95 9.83 -18.22
CA ALA A 52 7.25 10.49 -18.27
C ALA A 52 8.32 9.51 -17.77
N ALA A 53 8.99 8.86 -18.71
CA ALA A 53 10.29 8.28 -18.45
C ALA A 53 11.28 9.42 -18.19
N SER A 54 11.88 9.51 -17.00
CA SER A 54 13.27 9.99 -16.80
C SER A 54 13.71 10.04 -15.33
N SER A 55 14.88 9.45 -15.10
CA SER A 55 15.89 9.78 -14.07
C SER A 55 15.46 9.90 -12.59
N GLY A 56 15.67 8.80 -11.87
CA GLY A 56 16.38 8.74 -10.57
C GLY A 56 16.26 9.96 -9.66
N GLY A 57 15.20 10.01 -8.86
CA GLY A 57 15.05 10.99 -7.77
C GLY A 57 13.62 11.19 -7.29
N GLN A 58 12.62 10.91 -8.12
CA GLN A 58 11.19 11.07 -7.81
C GLN A 58 10.47 9.78 -7.35
N ASP A 59 11.01 8.59 -7.63
CA ASP A 59 10.32 7.30 -7.43
C ASP A 59 10.12 6.87 -5.97
N THR A 60 10.86 7.45 -5.03
CA THR A 60 10.76 7.03 -3.62
C THR A 60 9.50 7.59 -2.95
N ALA A 61 9.12 8.84 -3.26
CA ALA A 61 7.95 9.47 -2.67
C ALA A 61 6.63 8.90 -3.23
N SER A 62 6.58 8.62 -4.53
CA SER A 62 5.41 7.99 -5.17
C SER A 62 5.21 6.55 -4.69
N GLY A 63 6.31 5.78 -4.57
CA GLY A 63 6.27 4.43 -4.01
C GLY A 63 5.82 4.39 -2.56
N GLN A 64 6.29 5.32 -1.72
CA GLN A 64 5.89 5.42 -0.31
C GLN A 64 4.41 5.79 -0.16
N ARG A 65 3.89 6.73 -0.95
CA ARG A 65 2.46 7.08 -0.94
C ARG A 65 1.59 5.91 -1.37
N ALA A 66 1.99 5.18 -2.41
CA ALA A 66 1.28 3.98 -2.86
C ALA A 66 1.25 2.90 -1.76
N GLN A 67 2.36 2.72 -1.04
CA GLN A 67 2.43 1.80 0.08
C GLN A 67 1.51 2.22 1.24
N GLN A 68 1.52 3.50 1.63
CA GLN A 68 0.66 4.01 2.71
C GLN A 68 -0.83 3.89 2.37
N TRP A 69 -1.21 4.28 1.14
CA TRP A 69 -2.56 4.07 0.65
C TRP A 69 -2.92 2.59 0.73
N GLY A 70 -2.05 1.70 0.24
CA GLY A 70 -2.28 0.26 0.28
C GLY A 70 -2.45 -0.30 1.70
N ILE A 71 -1.71 0.20 2.69
CA ILE A 71 -1.86 -0.18 4.11
C ILE A 71 -3.21 0.29 4.66
N ARG A 72 -3.56 1.56 4.45
CA ARG A 72 -4.84 2.12 4.94
C ARG A 72 -6.03 1.40 4.32
N THR A 73 -6.01 1.21 3.01
CA THR A 73 -7.06 0.50 2.26
C THR A 73 -7.16 -0.95 2.71
N ALA A 74 -6.03 -1.65 2.86
CA ALA A 74 -6.03 -3.03 3.34
C ALA A 74 -6.66 -3.15 4.73
N ARG A 75 -6.42 -2.17 5.62
CA ARG A 75 -7.02 -2.13 6.96
C ARG A 75 -8.53 -1.94 6.91
N LYS A 76 -9.03 -1.07 6.02
CA LYS A 76 -10.47 -0.88 5.84
C LYS A 76 -11.14 -2.15 5.31
N ILE A 77 -10.55 -2.80 4.32
CA ILE A 77 -11.03 -4.09 3.80
C ILE A 77 -10.99 -5.16 4.89
N ALA A 78 -9.90 -5.24 5.67
CA ALA A 78 -9.81 -6.17 6.78
C ALA A 78 -10.95 -5.97 7.79
N ALA A 79 -11.30 -4.72 8.11
CA ALA A 79 -12.42 -4.44 9.01
C ALA A 79 -13.77 -4.93 8.45
N VAL A 80 -14.02 -4.75 7.16
CA VAL A 80 -15.24 -5.27 6.50
C VAL A 80 -15.27 -6.80 6.49
N LEU A 81 -14.12 -7.44 6.33
CA LEU A 81 -13.98 -8.90 6.38
C LEU A 81 -13.92 -9.46 7.81
N GLU A 82 -14.08 -8.62 8.84
CA GLU A 82 -13.93 -9.01 10.25
C GLU A 82 -12.57 -9.67 10.58
N ALA A 83 -11.53 -9.29 9.82
CA ALA A 83 -10.18 -9.80 10.00
C ALA A 83 -9.42 -9.01 11.08
N GLU A 84 -8.77 -9.74 11.99
CA GLU A 84 -7.95 -9.16 13.06
C GLU A 84 -6.52 -8.90 12.59
N LYS A 85 -5.74 -8.09 13.30
CA LYS A 85 -4.32 -7.91 12.95
C LYS A 85 -3.51 -9.16 13.32
N ALA A 86 -2.68 -9.65 12.40
CA ALA A 86 -1.79 -10.79 12.66
C ALA A 86 -0.50 -10.42 13.41
N LEU A 87 -0.16 -9.13 13.47
CA LEU A 87 1.03 -8.60 14.13
C LEU A 87 0.71 -7.29 14.83
N ASP A 88 1.42 -7.01 15.92
CA ASP A 88 1.36 -5.73 16.64
C ASP A 88 1.96 -4.55 15.85
N GLN A 89 2.54 -4.82 14.67
CA GLN A 89 3.14 -3.78 13.84
C GLN A 89 2.07 -3.06 12.99
N PRO A 90 1.92 -1.73 13.12
CA PRO A 90 0.88 -0.97 12.43
C PRO A 90 1.00 -0.91 10.90
N MET A 91 2.14 -1.35 10.32
CA MET A 91 2.44 -1.26 8.89
C MET A 91 2.38 -2.60 8.14
N ALA A 92 1.93 -3.68 8.79
CA ALA A 92 1.80 -4.97 8.14
C ALA A 92 0.46 -5.08 7.39
N ASN A 93 0.50 -5.48 6.13
CA ASN A 93 -0.69 -5.87 5.37
C ASN A 93 -1.14 -7.30 5.71
N GLU A 94 -0.90 -7.75 6.95
CA GLU A 94 -1.11 -9.13 7.37
C GLU A 94 -2.16 -9.18 8.48
N TYR A 95 -3.13 -10.06 8.31
CA TYR A 95 -4.34 -10.15 9.14
C TYR A 95 -4.64 -11.61 9.47
N MET A 96 -5.43 -11.85 10.52
CA MET A 96 -6.02 -13.13 10.85
C MET A 96 -7.47 -13.13 10.38
N LEU A 97 -7.83 -14.06 9.49
CA LEU A 97 -9.18 -14.23 8.97
C LEU A 97 -9.52 -15.72 9.03
N ASP A 98 -10.58 -16.06 9.77
CA ASP A 98 -10.99 -17.45 10.02
C ASP A 98 -9.86 -18.35 10.57
N GLY A 99 -9.05 -17.80 11.49
CA GLY A 99 -7.89 -18.50 12.06
C GLY A 99 -6.71 -18.69 11.12
N LYS A 100 -6.77 -18.13 9.90
CA LYS A 100 -5.69 -18.17 8.91
C LYS A 100 -5.01 -16.82 8.79
N ARG A 101 -3.70 -16.83 8.56
CA ARG A 101 -2.91 -15.62 8.33
C ARG A 101 -3.00 -15.23 6.86
N VAL A 102 -3.39 -13.99 6.58
CA VAL A 102 -3.68 -13.51 5.22
C VAL A 102 -2.94 -12.23 4.91
N ALA A 103 -2.49 -12.07 3.67
CA ALA A 103 -1.98 -10.79 3.17
C ALA A 103 -3.03 -10.09 2.31
N ILE A 104 -3.41 -8.85 2.64
CA ILE A 104 -4.35 -8.06 1.81
C ILE A 104 -3.55 -7.07 0.96
N LYS A 105 -3.65 -7.18 -0.37
CA LYS A 105 -2.96 -6.32 -1.34
C LYS A 105 -3.95 -5.56 -2.20
N CYS A 106 -3.89 -4.24 -2.12
CA CYS A 106 -4.83 -3.35 -2.79
C CYS A 106 -4.22 -2.75 -4.07
N ALA A 107 -5.03 -2.62 -5.12
CA ALA A 107 -4.68 -1.95 -6.36
C ALA A 107 -5.73 -0.90 -6.71
N LYS A 108 -5.30 0.35 -6.96
CA LYS A 108 -6.14 1.43 -7.50
C LYS A 108 -6.68 1.06 -8.90
N PRO A 109 -7.70 1.76 -9.44
CA PRO A 109 -8.32 1.40 -10.72
C PRO A 109 -7.31 1.31 -11.87
N ALA A 110 -6.35 2.25 -11.95
CA ALA A 110 -5.28 2.26 -12.95
C ALA A 110 -4.11 1.29 -12.66
N THR A 111 -4.04 0.68 -11.48
CA THR A 111 -2.94 -0.20 -11.07
C THR A 111 -3.21 -1.65 -11.50
N SER A 112 -2.48 -2.12 -12.52
CA SER A 112 -2.72 -3.44 -13.12
C SER A 112 -2.08 -4.63 -12.40
N GLN A 113 -1.43 -4.43 -11.25
CA GLN A 113 -0.69 -5.49 -10.55
C GLN A 113 -0.65 -5.27 -9.03
N CYS A 114 -0.54 -6.36 -8.28
CA CYS A 114 -0.32 -6.34 -6.84
C CYS A 114 1.09 -6.83 -6.52
N GLY A 115 1.76 -6.17 -5.57
CA GLY A 115 3.10 -6.54 -5.11
C GLY A 115 3.07 -7.30 -3.77
N LEU A 116 3.89 -8.33 -3.65
CA LEU A 116 4.06 -9.11 -2.43
C LEU A 116 5.54 -9.41 -2.21
N THR A 117 6.02 -9.20 -0.99
CA THR A 117 7.39 -9.59 -0.66
C THR A 117 7.48 -11.09 -0.47
N ASN A 118 8.60 -11.70 -0.86
CA ASN A 118 8.81 -13.14 -0.73
C ASN A 118 8.65 -13.57 0.74
N THR A 119 9.18 -12.78 1.67
CA THR A 119 9.04 -13.01 3.11
C THR A 119 7.59 -12.99 3.60
N MET A 120 6.71 -12.16 3.03
CA MET A 120 5.29 -12.13 3.41
C MET A 120 4.57 -13.35 2.82
N ARG A 121 4.85 -13.69 1.56
CA ARG A 121 4.31 -14.88 0.88
C ARG A 121 4.56 -16.16 1.71
N ASP A 122 5.77 -16.32 2.24
CA ASP A 122 6.18 -17.53 2.95
C ASP A 122 5.51 -17.70 4.33
N ARG A 123 4.83 -16.66 4.84
CA ARG A 123 4.24 -16.66 6.19
C ARG A 123 2.72 -16.71 6.19
N VAL A 124 2.08 -16.41 5.07
CA VAL A 124 0.61 -16.33 4.97
C VAL A 124 0.04 -17.61 4.38
N ASP A 125 -1.13 -18.00 4.84
CA ASP A 125 -1.88 -19.12 4.28
C ASP A 125 -2.45 -18.77 2.90
N TYR A 126 -2.85 -17.52 2.70
CA TYR A 126 -3.30 -17.00 1.42
C TYR A 126 -3.19 -15.48 1.30
N ILE A 127 -3.34 -14.99 0.07
CA ILE A 127 -3.28 -13.58 -0.30
C ILE A 127 -4.64 -13.16 -0.85
N ILE A 128 -5.18 -12.06 -0.36
CA ILE A 128 -6.35 -11.40 -0.92
C ILE A 128 -5.88 -10.26 -1.83
N CYS A 129 -6.08 -10.42 -3.13
CA CYS A 129 -5.88 -9.36 -4.11
C CYS A 129 -7.17 -8.54 -4.24
N ALA A 130 -7.14 -7.31 -3.74
CA ALA A 130 -8.26 -6.37 -3.80
C ALA A 130 -8.03 -5.37 -4.93
N SER A 131 -8.92 -5.34 -5.92
CA SER A 131 -8.84 -4.39 -7.04
C SER A 131 -10.01 -3.43 -7.01
N GLN A 132 -9.70 -2.13 -6.91
CA GLN A 132 -10.70 -1.07 -6.89
C GLN A 132 -11.36 -0.94 -8.27
N THR A 133 -12.69 -0.88 -8.28
CA THR A 133 -13.51 -0.60 -9.47
C THR A 133 -13.56 0.90 -9.75
N ALA A 134 -14.07 1.27 -10.92
CA ALA A 134 -14.32 2.69 -11.23
C ALA A 134 -15.37 3.33 -10.30
N GLY A 135 -16.24 2.52 -9.70
CA GLY A 135 -17.27 2.96 -8.74
C GLY A 135 -16.79 3.06 -7.29
N GLY A 136 -15.53 2.75 -7.00
CA GLY A 136 -14.94 2.87 -5.66
C GLY A 136 -14.94 1.57 -4.84
N ALA A 137 -15.79 0.60 -5.18
CA ALA A 137 -15.83 -0.73 -4.57
C ALA A 137 -14.58 -1.58 -4.90
N PHE A 138 -14.38 -2.69 -4.19
CA PHE A 138 -13.22 -3.57 -4.35
C PHE A 138 -13.64 -5.01 -4.63
N ASN A 139 -13.24 -5.52 -5.80
CA ASN A 139 -13.33 -6.96 -6.09
C ASN A 139 -12.18 -7.70 -5.41
N LEU A 140 -12.50 -8.78 -4.70
CA LEU A 140 -11.57 -9.55 -3.88
C LEU A 140 -11.31 -10.93 -4.48
N TYR A 141 -10.03 -11.29 -4.60
CA TYR A 141 -9.62 -12.61 -5.10
C TYR A 141 -8.65 -13.28 -4.13
N ARG A 142 -8.96 -14.50 -3.70
CA ARG A 142 -8.05 -15.33 -2.90
C ARG A 142 -7.07 -16.06 -3.79
N ILE A 143 -5.79 -15.96 -3.45
CA ILE A 143 -4.65 -16.59 -4.13
C ILE A 143 -3.82 -17.33 -3.10
N THR A 144 -3.47 -18.59 -3.37
CA THR A 144 -2.53 -19.33 -2.50
C THR A 144 -1.08 -18.91 -2.75
N PRO A 145 -0.16 -19.08 -1.79
CA PRO A 145 1.27 -18.83 -2.00
C PRO A 145 1.85 -19.58 -3.21
N ALA A 146 1.40 -20.82 -3.44
CA ALA A 146 1.83 -21.64 -4.57
C ALA A 146 1.36 -21.06 -5.93
N GLN A 147 0.09 -20.63 -6.01
CA GLN A 147 -0.43 -19.94 -7.20
C GLN A 147 0.30 -18.62 -7.44
N TRP A 148 0.62 -17.88 -6.38
CA TRP A 148 1.42 -16.66 -6.49
C TRP A 148 2.79 -16.95 -7.08
N GLU A 149 3.53 -17.91 -6.51
CA GLU A 149 4.86 -18.29 -6.97
C GLU A 149 4.89 -18.74 -8.43
N GLN A 150 3.90 -19.51 -8.86
CA GLN A 150 3.82 -20.02 -10.23
C GLN A 150 3.63 -18.90 -11.27
N HIS A 151 2.96 -17.81 -10.91
CA HIS A 151 2.48 -16.82 -11.88
C HIS A 151 3.02 -15.40 -11.69
N ALA A 152 3.56 -15.09 -10.52
CA ALA A 152 4.13 -13.78 -10.24
C ALA A 152 5.46 -13.59 -10.99
N LYS A 153 5.76 -12.33 -11.28
CA LYS A 153 6.99 -11.93 -11.97
C LYS A 153 7.85 -11.08 -11.06
N GLU A 154 9.15 -11.27 -11.14
CA GLU A 154 10.09 -10.33 -10.55
C GLU A 154 9.97 -8.96 -11.25
N PRO A 155 10.19 -7.85 -10.52
CA PRO A 155 10.40 -6.57 -11.16
C PRO A 155 11.68 -6.60 -12.02
N PRO A 156 11.91 -5.59 -12.88
CA PRO A 156 13.17 -5.46 -13.61
C PRO A 156 14.38 -5.43 -12.65
N LYS A 157 15.53 -5.95 -13.09
CA LYS A 157 16.76 -6.05 -12.28
C LYS A 157 17.28 -4.72 -11.70
N HIS A 158 16.95 -3.59 -12.34
CA HIS A 158 17.33 -2.26 -11.86
C HIS A 158 16.39 -1.74 -10.74
N ASN A 159 15.31 -2.45 -10.42
CA ASN A 159 14.43 -2.09 -9.33
C ASN A 159 15.11 -2.43 -7.99
N ARG A 160 15.06 -1.49 -7.04
CA ARG A 160 15.62 -1.66 -5.69
C ARG A 160 15.11 -2.91 -4.95
N ASN A 161 13.90 -3.36 -5.27
CA ASN A 161 13.26 -4.52 -4.65
C ASN A 161 13.39 -5.80 -5.47
N TYR A 162 14.28 -5.83 -6.47
CA TYR A 162 14.61 -7.04 -7.21
C TYR A 162 15.02 -8.18 -6.25
N GLY A 163 14.52 -9.39 -6.49
CA GLY A 163 14.76 -10.57 -5.64
C GLY A 163 14.05 -10.58 -4.28
N SER A 164 13.38 -9.49 -3.87
CA SER A 164 12.66 -9.40 -2.59
C SER A 164 11.15 -9.19 -2.74
N LEU A 165 10.71 -8.70 -3.90
CA LEU A 165 9.32 -8.42 -4.24
C LEU A 165 8.97 -9.12 -5.55
N THR A 166 7.77 -9.66 -5.64
CA THR A 166 7.17 -10.16 -6.89
C THR A 166 5.83 -9.49 -7.14
N HIS A 167 5.43 -9.42 -8.40
CA HIS A 167 4.17 -8.82 -8.84
C HIS A 167 3.27 -9.84 -9.53
N LEU A 168 1.98 -9.81 -9.18
CA LEU A 168 0.95 -10.59 -9.85
C LEU A 168 -0.02 -9.64 -10.56
N SER A 169 -0.25 -9.83 -11.86
CA SER A 169 -1.12 -8.95 -12.63
C SER A 169 -2.61 -9.22 -12.35
N ARG A 170 -3.43 -8.18 -12.52
CA ARG A 170 -4.88 -8.22 -12.36
C ARG A 170 -5.55 -9.25 -13.25
N SER A 171 -5.14 -9.31 -14.51
CA SER A 171 -5.63 -10.32 -15.44
C SER A 171 -5.37 -11.75 -14.97
N VAL A 172 -4.28 -11.97 -14.22
CA VAL A 172 -3.89 -13.29 -13.75
C VAL A 172 -4.64 -13.65 -12.47
N TYR A 173 -4.63 -12.82 -11.43
CA TYR A 173 -5.33 -13.17 -10.19
C TYR A 173 -6.85 -13.26 -10.37
N ARG A 174 -7.45 -12.51 -11.31
CA ARG A 174 -8.88 -12.67 -11.68
C ARG A 174 -9.18 -14.01 -12.34
N ARG A 175 -8.19 -14.62 -12.99
CA ARG A 175 -8.35 -15.88 -13.72
C ARG A 175 -8.08 -17.09 -12.84
N ILE A 176 -7.08 -17.01 -11.96
CA ILE A 176 -6.63 -18.15 -11.15
C ILE A 176 -7.14 -18.13 -9.72
N GLY A 177 -7.57 -16.97 -9.23
CA GLY A 177 -8.03 -16.79 -7.87
C GLY A 177 -9.47 -17.22 -7.67
N GLU A 178 -9.77 -17.61 -6.44
CA GLU A 178 -11.13 -17.80 -5.96
C GLU A 178 -11.77 -16.42 -5.74
N ASP A 179 -12.93 -16.18 -6.33
CA ASP A 179 -13.70 -14.94 -6.18
C ASP A 179 -14.33 -14.91 -4.78
N LEU A 180 -14.00 -13.88 -4.00
CA LEU A 180 -14.56 -13.65 -2.66
C LEU A 180 -15.68 -12.60 -2.66
N GLY A 181 -16.06 -12.09 -3.84
CA GLY A 181 -17.07 -11.06 -4.01
C GLY A 181 -16.49 -9.65 -3.99
N GLU A 182 -17.40 -8.70 -3.76
CA GLU A 182 -17.12 -7.26 -3.76
C GLU A 182 -17.37 -6.67 -2.38
N VAL A 183 -16.52 -5.71 -1.99
CA VAL A 183 -16.69 -4.95 -0.74
C VAL A 183 -16.64 -3.45 -1.01
N GLU A 184 -17.46 -2.71 -0.29
CA GLU A 184 -17.40 -1.26 -0.21
C GLU A 184 -16.67 -0.86 1.08
N ILE A 185 -15.87 0.20 1.02
CA ILE A 185 -15.20 0.76 2.18
C ILE A 185 -15.55 2.24 2.27
N GLU A 186 -15.83 2.72 3.48
CA GLU A 186 -16.03 4.15 3.72
C GLU A 186 -14.70 4.91 3.59
N ASP A 187 -14.74 6.12 3.05
CA ASP A 187 -13.59 7.01 2.91
C ASP A 187 -13.12 7.64 4.23
#